data_AF-A0A3N5SZQ2-F1
#
_entry.id   AF-A0A3N5SZQ2-F1
#
_cell.length_a   1.000
_cell.length_b   1.000
_cell.length_c   1.000
_cell.angle_alpha   90.00
_cell.angle_beta   90.00
_cell.angle_gamma   90.00
#
_symmetry.space_group_name_H-M   'P 1'
#
loop_
_entity.id
_entity.type
_entity.pdbx_description
1 polymer ?
#
loop_
_entity_poly.entity_id
_entity_poly.type
_entity_poly.pdbx_seq_one_letter_code
_entity_poly.pdbx_strand_id
1 'polypeptide(L)' 'MGYHCPVCNKVSRTSVDLVRHMMGRGDNVHRDWINASGFKYAEMLASQVQSFGGEEYKRLAQVLENEPNVKVED' A
#
# COMPACT_ATOMS: atom_id res chain seq x y z
N MET A 1 -11.20 -13.22 2.31
CA MET A 1 -10.87 -11.77 2.36
C MET A 1 -9.94 -11.40 1.23
N GLY A 2 -10.36 -10.45 0.40
CA GLY A 2 -9.48 -9.74 -0.54
C GLY A 2 -9.21 -8.32 -0.06
N TYR A 3 -8.25 -7.64 -0.70
CA TYR A 3 -7.94 -6.24 -0.44
C TYR A 3 -8.07 -5.44 -1.74
N HIS A 4 -9.03 -4.54 -1.82
CA HIS A 4 -9.23 -3.63 -2.94
C HIS A 4 -8.29 -2.43 -2.85
N CYS A 5 -7.61 -2.15 -3.95
CA CYS A 5 -6.86 -0.91 -4.07
C CYS A 5 -7.83 0.28 -4.05
N PRO A 6 -7.69 1.24 -3.13
CA PRO A 6 -8.59 2.38 -3.02
C PRO A 6 -8.50 3.34 -4.21
N VAL A 7 -7.49 3.17 -5.07
CA VAL A 7 -7.22 4.03 -6.23
C VAL A 7 -7.70 3.42 -7.54
N CYS A 8 -7.54 2.11 -7.72
CA CYS A 8 -7.84 1.45 -9.00
C CYS A 8 -8.68 0.18 -8.90
N ASN A 9 -9.25 -0.11 -7.72
CA ASN A 9 -10.09 -1.28 -7.44
C ASN A 9 -9.44 -2.64 -7.75
N LYS A 10 -8.11 -2.69 -7.92
CA LYS A 10 -7.40 -3.98 -8.07
C LYS A 10 -7.54 -4.79 -6.79
N VAL A 11 -7.95 -6.04 -6.92
CA VAL A 11 -8.04 -6.99 -5.80
C VAL A 11 -6.71 -7.69 -5.61
N SER A 12 -6.15 -7.58 -4.42
CA SER A 12 -5.00 -8.34 -3.96
C SER A 12 -5.41 -9.38 -2.92
N ARG A 13 -4.68 -10.50 -2.86
CA ARG A 13 -4.97 -11.60 -1.93
C ARG A 13 -4.55 -11.30 -0.49
N THR A 14 -3.57 -10.42 -0.29
CA THR A 14 -3.07 -10.02 1.03
C THR A 14 -2.79 -8.52 1.06
N SER A 15 -2.80 -7.92 2.26
CA SER A 15 -2.51 -6.49 2.46
C SER A 15 -1.11 -6.10 1.98
N VAL A 16 -0.12 -6.97 2.19
CA VAL A 16 1.25 -6.79 1.68
C VAL A 16 1.31 -6.80 0.15
N ASP A 17 0.51 -7.65 -0.50
CA ASP A 17 0.43 -7.69 -1.96
C ASP A 17 -0.22 -6.41 -2.51
N LEU A 18 -1.21 -5.87 -1.81
CA LEU A 18 -1.79 -4.56 -2.12
C LEU A 18 -0.75 -3.43 -1.99
N VAL A 19 0.05 -3.44 -0.93
CA VAL A 19 1.14 -2.46 -0.76
C VAL A 19 2.15 -2.57 -1.90
N ARG A 20 2.58 -3.78 -2.26
CA ARG A 20 3.47 -4.00 -3.42
C ARG A 20 2.87 -3.47 -4.71
N HIS A 21 1.56 -3.62 -4.88
CA HIS A 21 0.85 -3.05 -6.01
C HIS A 21 0.89 -1.52 -6.00
N MET A 22 0.55 -0.86 -4.89
CA MET A 22 0.56 0.60 -4.80
C MET A 22 1.97 1.18 -4.97
N MET A 23 2.95 0.53 -4.36
CA MET A 23 4.35 0.92 -4.45
C MET A 23 4.95 0.65 -5.85
N GLY A 24 4.60 -0.47 -6.48
CA GLY A 24 5.12 -0.88 -7.78
C GLY A 24 4.49 -0.17 -8.98
N ARG A 25 3.25 0.36 -8.84
CA ARG A 25 2.58 1.17 -9.87
C ARG A 25 3.35 2.47 -10.15
N GLY A 26 3.66 3.23 -9.09
CA GLY A 26 4.38 4.51 -9.22
C GLY A 26 3.60 5.63 -9.92
N ASP A 27 2.31 5.45 -10.24
CA ASP A 27 1.48 6.53 -10.79
C ASP A 27 1.28 7.67 -9.80
N ASN A 28 1.03 8.88 -10.32
CA ASN A 28 0.76 10.06 -9.49
C ASN A 28 -0.40 9.81 -8.51
N VAL A 29 -1.47 9.13 -8.94
CA VAL A 29 -2.65 8.90 -8.10
C VAL A 29 -2.37 7.96 -6.92
N HIS A 30 -1.56 6.92 -7.13
CA HIS A 30 -1.16 6.00 -6.06
C HIS A 30 -0.18 6.68 -5.09
N ARG A 31 0.75 7.48 -5.63
CA ARG A 31 1.68 8.28 -4.84
C ARG A 31 0.93 9.30 -3.99
N ASP A 32 -0.02 10.02 -4.57
CA ASP A 32 -0.82 11.03 -3.89
C ASP A 32 -1.59 10.42 -2.71
N TRP A 33 -2.21 9.26 -2.93
CA TRP A 33 -2.87 8.51 -1.87
C TRP A 33 -1.92 8.13 -0.73
N ILE A 34 -0.75 7.58 -1.03
CA ILE A 34 0.26 7.21 -0.01
C ILE A 34 0.70 8.45 0.79
N ASN A 35 0.89 9.59 0.11
CA ASN A 35 1.20 10.87 0.76
C ASN A 35 0.05 11.38 1.63
N ALA A 36 -1.20 11.23 1.19
CA ALA A 36 -2.39 11.59 1.96
C ALA A 36 -2.57 10.71 3.20
N SER A 37 -2.20 9.42 3.13
CA SER A 37 -2.20 8.49 4.26
C SER A 37 -1.07 8.75 5.26
N GLY A 38 -0.24 9.78 5.05
CA GLY A 38 0.82 10.20 5.96
C GLY A 38 2.18 9.56 5.71
N PHE A 39 2.34 8.82 4.60
CA PHE A 39 3.61 8.18 4.22
C PHE A 39 4.26 8.92 3.06
N LYS A 40 5.59 8.96 3.01
CA LYS A 40 6.30 9.50 1.85
C LYS A 40 6.73 8.38 0.92
N TYR A 41 6.11 8.30 -0.26
CA TYR A 41 6.42 7.27 -1.26
C TYR A 41 7.92 7.13 -1.56
N ALA A 42 8.64 8.25 -1.68
CA ALA A 42 10.09 8.26 -1.94
C ALA A 42 10.90 7.67 -0.76
N GLU A 43 10.50 7.96 0.48
CA GLU A 43 11.15 7.44 1.69
C GLU A 43 10.87 5.95 1.86
N MET A 44 9.65 5.51 1.52
CA MET A 44 9.29 4.10 1.51
C MET A 44 10.09 3.32 0.47
N LEU A 45 10.26 3.85 -0.74
CA LEU A 45 11.13 3.25 -1.76
C LEU A 45 12.59 3.23 -1.33
N ALA A 46 13.09 4.31 -0.74
CA ALA A 46 14.46 4.37 -0.24
C ALA A 46 14.69 3.36 0.90
N SER A 47 13.72 3.21 1.79
CA SER A 47 13.74 2.22 2.88
C SER A 47 13.63 0.79 2.37
N GLN A 48 12.88 0.55 1.29
CA GLN A 48 12.80 -0.77 0.65
C GLN A 48 14.18 -1.24 0.13
N VAL A 49 14.98 -0.31 -0.40
CA VAL A 49 16.32 -0.61 -0.94
C VAL A 49 17.36 -0.74 0.17
N GLN A 50 17.24 0.08 1.22
CA GLN A 50 18.22 0.13 2.32
C GLN A 50 17.97 -0.90 3.43
N SER A 51 16.71 -1.20 3.71
CA SER A 51 16.30 -2.17 4.72
C SER A 51 15.64 -3.37 4.05
N PHE A 52 16.32 -4.52 4.11
CA PHE A 52 15.78 -5.84 3.74
C PHE A 52 14.56 -6.28 4.59
N GLY A 53 14.03 -5.41 5.46
CA GLY A 53 13.06 -5.71 6.51
C GLY A 53 11.59 -5.38 6.22
N GLY A 54 11.27 -4.63 5.17
CA GLY A 54 9.88 -4.37 4.75
C GLY A 54 8.97 -3.79 5.84
N GLU A 55 9.52 -3.13 6.86
CA GLU A 55 8.76 -2.60 8.00
C GLU A 55 7.80 -1.50 7.55
N GLU A 56 8.27 -0.57 6.71
CA GLU A 56 7.43 0.46 6.07
C GLU A 56 6.28 -0.17 5.27
N TYR A 57 6.53 -1.29 4.58
CA TYR A 57 5.50 -2.00 3.83
C TYR A 57 4.48 -2.66 4.75
N LYS A 58 4.91 -3.25 5.88
CA LYS A 58 3.99 -3.80 6.89
C LYS A 58 3.16 -2.70 7.54
N ARG A 59 3.75 -1.52 7.76
CA ARG A 59 3.05 -0.37 8.35
C ARG A 59 1.99 0.18 7.40
N LEU A 60 2.32 0.34 6.12
CA LEU A 60 1.33 0.71 5.11
C LEU A 60 0.27 -0.37 4.91
N ALA A 61 0.65 -1.64 5.00
CA ALA A 61 -0.29 -2.76 4.95
C ALA A 61 -1.31 -2.65 6.08
N GLN A 62 -0.87 -2.40 7.32
CA GLN A 62 -1.79 -2.19 8.44
C GLN A 62 -2.73 -1.00 8.24
N VAL A 63 -2.26 0.11 7.65
CA VAL A 63 -3.13 1.25 7.34
C VAL A 63 -4.19 0.86 6.33
N LEU A 64 -3.80 0.19 5.24
CA LEU A 64 -4.72 -0.35 4.24
C LEU A 64 -5.71 -1.36 4.81
N GLU A 65 -5.30 -2.17 5.78
CA GLU A 65 -6.20 -3.12 6.46
C GLU A 65 -7.27 -2.46 7.31
N ASN A 66 -6.99 -1.25 7.83
CA ASN A 66 -7.93 -0.45 8.61
C ASN A 66 -8.70 0.57 7.76
N GLU A 67 -8.36 0.70 6.47
CA GLU A 67 -9.00 1.66 5.56
C GLU A 67 -10.43 1.19 5.22
N PRO A 68 -11.45 2.02 5.47
CA PRO A 68 -12.81 1.68 5.07
C PRO A 68 -12.85 1.57 3.54
N ASN A 69 -13.46 0.50 3.02
CA ASN A 69 -13.58 0.14 1.59
C ASN A 69 -12.38 -0.58 0.95
N VAL A 70 -11.29 -0.83 1.69
CA VAL A 70 -10.16 -1.64 1.18
C VAL A 70 -10.36 -3.12 1.50
N LYS A 71 -10.87 -3.46 2.69
CA LYS A 71 -11.10 -4.85 3.07
C LYS A 71 -12.41 -5.36 2.48
N VAL A 72 -12.33 -6.43 1.70
CA VAL A 72 -13.49 -7.13 1.15
C VAL A 72 -13.68 -8.41 1.95
N GLU A 73 -14.77 -8.48 2.70
CA GLU A 73 -15.33 -9.75 3.16
C GLU A 73 -16.06 -10.36 1.95
N ASP A 74 -15.85 -11.67 1.77
CA ASP A 74 -16.43 -12.44 0.65
C ASP A 74 -17.96 -12.46 0.75
#